data_AF-A0A1G3FP87-F1
#
_entry.id   AF-A0A1G3FP87-F1
#
_cell.length_a   1.000
_cell.length_b   1.000
_cell.length_c   1.000
_cell.angle_alpha   90.00
_cell.angle_beta   90.00
_cell.angle_gamma   90.00
#
_symmetry.space_group_name_H-M   'P 1'
#
loop_
_entity.id
_entity.type
_entity.pdbx_description
1 polymer ?
#
loop_
_entity_poly.entity_id
_entity_poly.type
_entity_poly.pdbx_seq_one_letter_code
_entity_poly.pdbx_strand_id
1 'polypeptide(L)' 'MTTRRATDNTKALDAFMATKAQIDAMLERLKALSDDHFETSPDEINWGHVGTLNHYASLLRQISDSAFK' A
#
# COMPACT_ATOMS: atom_id res chain seq x y z
N MET A 1 -9.68 18.92 42.93
CA MET A 1 -9.52 19.18 41.48
C MET A 1 -8.46 18.24 40.95
N THR A 2 -8.85 17.13 40.35
CA THR A 2 -7.92 16.16 39.76
C THR A 2 -7.81 16.49 38.28
N THR A 3 -6.74 17.18 37.88
CA THR A 3 -6.40 17.41 36.48
C THR A 3 -6.12 16.06 35.83
N ARG A 4 -7.11 15.54 35.11
CA ARG A 4 -6.95 14.40 34.20
C ARG A 4 -5.89 14.82 33.19
N ARG A 5 -4.67 14.31 33.33
CA ARG A 5 -3.61 14.45 32.33
C ARG A 5 -4.15 13.76 31.07
N ALA A 6 -4.69 14.53 30.14
CA ALA A 6 -4.98 14.03 28.80
C ALA A 6 -3.66 13.45 28.28
N THR A 7 -3.64 12.15 28.02
CA THR A 7 -2.48 11.51 27.42
C THR A 7 -2.21 12.22 26.10
N ASP A 8 -1.07 12.90 26.00
CA ASP A 8 -0.69 13.65 24.81
C ASP A 8 -0.39 12.65 23.68
N ASN A 9 -1.43 12.35 22.90
CA ASN A 9 -1.37 11.41 21.79
C ASN A 9 -0.79 12.05 20.52
N THR A 10 -0.31 13.31 20.58
CA THR A 10 0.20 14.04 19.41
C THR A 10 1.29 13.25 18.69
N LYS A 11 2.24 12.65 19.44
CA LYS A 11 3.29 11.80 18.86
C LYS A 11 2.75 10.57 18.12
N ALA A 12 1.71 9.93 18.66
CA ALA A 12 1.10 8.77 18.03
C ALA A 12 0.31 9.17 16.78
N LEU A 13 -0.36 10.33 16.81
CA LEU A 13 -1.06 10.89 15.67
C LEU A 13 -0.08 11.26 14.54
N ASP A 14 1.02 11.92 14.87
CA ASP A 14 2.06 12.26 13.89
C ASP A 14 2.65 11.01 13.23
N ALA A 15 2.98 10.00 14.05
CA ALA A 15 3.49 8.72 13.54
C ALA A 15 2.47 8.00 12.65
N PHE A 16 1.18 8.03 13.02
CA PHE A 16 0.11 7.47 12.22
C PHE A 16 -0.03 8.19 10.87
N MET A 17 -0.06 9.52 10.88
CA MET A 17 -0.18 10.33 9.66
C MET A 17 1.02 10.13 8.73
N ALA A 18 2.24 10.08 9.27
CA ALA A 18 3.44 9.79 8.51
C ALA A 18 3.39 8.40 7.87
N THR A 19 2.99 7.39 8.65
CA THR A 19 2.86 6.00 8.15
C THR A 19 1.79 5.90 7.08
N LYS A 20 0.64 6.56 7.26
CA LYS A 20 -0.42 6.61 6.26
C LYS A 20 0.08 7.25 4.96
N ALA A 21 0.74 8.41 5.05
CA ALA A 21 1.27 9.09 3.87
C ALA A 21 2.28 8.23 3.10
N GLN A 22 3.10 7.45 3.82
CA GLN A 22 4.00 6.48 3.20
C GLN A 22 3.24 5.37 2.44
N ILE A 23 2.20 4.80 3.05
CA ILE A 23 1.35 3.78 2.40
C ILE A 23 0.65 4.37 1.17
N ASP A 24 0.07 5.57 1.28
CA ASP A 24 -0.60 6.24 0.17
C ASP A 24 0.36 6.44 -1.02
N ALA A 25 1.59 6.87 -0.76
CA ALA A 25 2.62 7.02 -1.79
C ALA A 25 3.02 5.68 -2.45
N MET A 26 3.09 4.59 -1.68
CA MET A 26 3.35 3.25 -2.22
C MET A 26 2.21 2.77 -3.11
N LEU A 27 0.96 3.01 -2.72
CA LEU A 27 -0.23 2.67 -3.51
C LEU A 27 -0.30 3.47 -4.81
N GLU A 28 0.01 4.78 -4.76
CA GLU A 28 0.04 5.63 -5.93
C GLU A 28 1.11 5.21 -6.94
N ARG A 29 2.30 4.80 -6.46
CA ARG A 29 3.34 4.23 -7.33
C ARG A 29 2.88 2.94 -8.03
N LEU A 30 2.20 2.04 -7.31
CA LEU A 30 1.67 0.81 -7.90
C LEU A 30 0.57 1.10 -8.93
N LYS A 31 -0.27 2.10 -8.67
CA LYS A 31 -1.29 2.55 -9.61
C LYS A 31 -0.66 3.10 -10.88
N ALA A 32 0.34 4.00 -10.76
CA ALA A 32 1.05 4.55 -11.91
C ALA A 32 1.72 3.45 -12.75
N LEU A 33 2.32 2.46 -12.09
CA LEU A 33 2.90 1.29 -12.76
C LEU A 33 1.83 0.46 -13.50
N SER A 34 0.65 0.30 -12.90
CA SER A 34 -0.48 -0.37 -13.55
C SER A 34 -1.02 0.42 -14.76
N ASP A 35 -1.08 1.75 -14.67
CA ASP A 35 -1.52 2.63 -15.76
C ASP A 35 -0.53 2.55 -16.94
N ASP A 36 0.76 2.35 -16.67
CA ASP A 36 1.82 2.11 -17.66
C ASP A 36 1.97 0.63 -18.05
N HIS A 37 0.93 -0.19 -17.87
CA HIS A 37 0.90 -1.62 -18.24
C HIS A 37 2.04 -2.45 -17.62
N PHE A 38 2.49 -2.08 -16.43
CA PHE A 38 3.66 -2.66 -15.76
C PHE A 38 4.92 -2.61 -16.63
N GLU A 39 5.11 -1.51 -17.36
CA GLU A 39 6.25 -1.28 -18.26
C GLU A 39 6.40 -2.40 -19.31
N THR A 40 5.32 -3.11 -19.63
CA THR A 40 5.33 -4.26 -20.53
C THR A 40 4.59 -3.95 -21.83
N SER A 41 5.25 -4.14 -22.96
CA SER A 41 4.64 -4.01 -24.28
C SER A 41 3.87 -5.28 -24.66
N PRO A 42 2.71 -5.19 -25.35
CA PRO A 42 1.92 -6.35 -25.74
C PRO A 42 2.69 -7.44 -26.51
N ASP A 43 3.65 -7.04 -27.34
CA ASP A 43 4.47 -7.95 -28.16
C ASP A 43 5.50 -8.76 -27.35
N GLU A 44 5.79 -8.34 -26.11
CA GLU A 44 6.78 -8.96 -25.22
C GLU A 44 6.13 -9.81 -24.11
N ILE A 45 4.79 -9.73 -23.97
CA ILE A 45 4.04 -10.45 -22.94
C ILE A 45 4.23 -11.97 -23.11
N ASN A 46 4.52 -12.63 -21.99
CA ASN A 46 4.66 -14.08 -21.92
C ASN A 46 4.23 -14.58 -20.54
N TRP A 47 4.20 -15.91 -20.35
CA TRP A 47 3.77 -16.52 -19.11
C TRP A 47 4.62 -16.14 -17.88
N GLY A 48 5.88 -15.74 -18.07
CA GLY A 48 6.72 -15.19 -17.01
C GLY A 48 6.17 -13.86 -16.48
N HIS A 49 5.76 -12.95 -17.37
CA HIS A 49 5.11 -11.68 -17.00
C HIS A 49 3.80 -11.93 -16.23
N VAL A 50 2.98 -12.89 -16.69
CA VAL A 50 1.75 -13.30 -16.01
C VAL A 50 2.06 -13.84 -14.60
N GLY A 51 3.12 -14.64 -14.44
CA GLY A 51 3.58 -15.13 -13.15
C GLY A 51 3.95 -14.00 -12.18
N THR A 52 4.68 -12.99 -12.65
CA THR A 52 5.04 -11.80 -11.85
C THR A 52 3.80 -11.04 -11.40
N LEU A 53 2.84 -10.77 -12.29
CA LEU A 53 1.60 -10.07 -11.92
C LEU A 53 0.75 -10.87 -10.93
N ASN A 54 0.67 -12.19 -11.07
CA ASN A 54 -0.01 -13.05 -10.11
C ASN A 54 0.63 -12.98 -8.72
N HIS A 55 1.96 -12.89 -8.65
CA HIS A 55 2.65 -12.70 -7.38
C HIS A 55 2.27 -11.36 -6.72
N TYR A 56 2.29 -10.26 -7.46
CA TYR A 56 1.87 -8.95 -6.95
C TYR A 56 0.42 -8.94 -6.50
N ALA A 57 -0.49 -9.53 -7.27
CA ALA A 57 -1.90 -9.65 -6.92
C ALA A 57 -2.10 -10.46 -5.62
N SER A 58 -1.32 -11.52 -5.40
CA SER A 58 -1.38 -12.30 -4.17
C SER A 58 -0.96 -11.49 -2.93
N LEU A 59 0.09 -10.66 -3.04
CA LEU A 59 0.54 -9.81 -1.94
C LEU A 59 -0.50 -8.74 -1.60
N LEU A 60 -1.05 -8.07 -2.61
CA LEU A 60 -2.11 -7.08 -2.43
C LEU A 60 -3.36 -7.68 -1.80
N ARG A 61 -3.75 -8.89 -2.23
CA ARG A 61 -4.87 -9.63 -1.63
C ARG A 61 -4.59 -9.93 -0.16
N GLN A 62 -3.42 -10.42 0.19
CA GLN A 62 -3.07 -10.74 1.58
C GLN A 62 -3.18 -9.50 2.49
N ILE A 63 -2.69 -8.35 2.03
CA ILE A 63 -2.77 -7.08 2.77
C ILE A 63 -4.22 -6.63 2.90
N SER A 64 -5.00 -6.68 1.81
CA SER A 64 -6.41 -6.27 1.80
C SER A 64 -7.24 -7.17 2.73
N ASP A 65 -7.11 -8.48 2.61
CA ASP A 65 -7.80 -9.45 3.46
C ASP A 65 -7.43 -9.25 4.94
N SER A 66 -6.19 -8.88 5.25
CA SER A 66 -5.79 -8.57 6.63
C SER A 66 -6.41 -7.27 7.16
N ALA A 67 -6.73 -6.32 6.30
CA ALA A 67 -7.30 -5.02 6.68
C ALA A 67 -8.83 -5.05 6.84
N PHE A 68 -9.51 -6.00 6.19
CA PHE A 68 -10.97 -6.11 6.15
C PHE A 68 -11.55 -7.36 6.87
N LYS A 69 -10.73 -8.07 7.64
CA LYS A 69 -11.17 -9.14 8.57
C LYS A 69 -11.51 -8.58 9.93
#